data_AF-A0A9D3P8U7-F1
#
_entry.id   AF-A0A9D3P8U7-F1
#
_cell.length_a   1.000
_cell.length_b   1.000
_cell.length_c   1.000
_cell.angle_alpha   90.00
_cell.angle_beta   90.00
_cell.angle_gamma   90.00
#
_symmetry.space_group_name_H-M   'P 1'
#
loop_
_entity.id
_entity.type
_entity.pdbx_description
1 polymer ?
#
loop_
_entity_poly.entity_id
_entity_poly.type
_entity_poly.pdbx_seq_one_letter_code
_entity_poly.pdbx_strand_id
1 'polypeptide(L)'
;MDVADRLCERLFSWLDRRKRFAEQLKALAKELEENHYASTVTKTTGSAIGVAGGLSLAGAGLLTFATGGLATPILCMTVAGTAASVAGTAVNIGASMVEKFCESKTMKKAKEIMEEDEAIGKDIQRLLQQLTEECEEGRDSYAGHTTENRVMGHILWALARSRGLRFPHSPELFSSLAVSSMATLALVSTVNFSAKFSKNIVPSILADIGLIGLKKTAQGAAKVAGGMVGLALSLPELVDSTIELVKGKHVTEASEALRNAAKSISEAQATLREKLEAIQKMLEEMSRVRQLISSLKKYSHTLTSAGEELLRFVRERCNDPVILGWLADMCHAVWFVNLVQYFHQYLLQKLEEEEERIKKAMRPLDIVIIAHGSTMTRFMPARCLMPLVTVEDVILYSPWNCVIDANVAYGIATGSIQPQDRVFSNAVTPNEAPFHFPRILPQHWNSMSSSPYPEIPWIILHPVKPREPVWRIFVELMSRRGVFQPANRILIPYIVPDGVDEKLFPSVPLFVLTLALSIVLWPLQVRAKIHLAACLGFDDESRCSKTQMDITRCVMQYAYTVDHTMMSSTNVTVDNKLFRALRSMFG
;
A
#
# COMPACT_ATOMS: atom_id res chain seq x y z
N MET A 1 -25.99 7.78 -8.71
CA MET A 1 -24.88 6.82 -8.57
C MET A 1 -23.79 7.28 -9.51
N ASP A 2 -22.57 7.43 -9.01
CA ASP A 2 -21.40 7.83 -9.78
C ASP A 2 -21.01 6.73 -10.80
N VAL A 3 -20.22 7.06 -11.84
CA VAL A 3 -19.73 6.06 -12.82
C VAL A 3 -18.96 4.95 -12.10
N ALA A 4 -18.13 5.32 -11.12
CA ALA A 4 -17.35 4.38 -10.33
C ALA A 4 -18.21 3.45 -9.45
N ASP A 5 -19.34 3.93 -8.92
CA ASP A 5 -20.27 3.10 -8.14
C ASP A 5 -20.89 2.02 -9.03
N ARG A 6 -21.37 2.42 -10.21
CA ARG A 6 -21.94 1.51 -11.20
C ARG A 6 -20.89 0.50 -11.67
N LEU A 7 -19.64 0.94 -11.86
CA LEU A 7 -18.53 0.06 -12.23
C LEU A 7 -18.29 -1.02 -11.16
N CYS A 8 -18.22 -0.65 -9.88
CA CYS A 8 -18.03 -1.59 -8.79
C CYS A 8 -19.20 -2.59 -8.67
N GLU A 9 -20.44 -2.12 -8.76
CA GLU A 9 -21.63 -2.97 -8.73
C GLU A 9 -21.61 -3.99 -9.90
N ARG A 10 -21.30 -3.52 -11.10
CA ARG A 10 -21.19 -4.39 -12.29
C ARG A 10 -20.04 -5.38 -12.16
N LEU A 11 -18.90 -4.97 -11.60
CA LEU A 11 -17.76 -5.85 -11.36
C LEU A 11 -18.10 -7.01 -10.42
N PHE A 12 -18.77 -6.74 -9.28
CA PHE A 12 -19.21 -7.81 -8.38
C PHE A 12 -20.26 -8.72 -9.03
N SER A 13 -21.22 -8.15 -9.77
CA SER A 13 -22.22 -8.93 -10.52
C SER A 13 -21.57 -9.84 -11.57
N TRP A 14 -20.55 -9.34 -12.26
CA TRP A 14 -19.77 -10.09 -13.23
C TRP A 14 -18.99 -11.23 -12.59
N LEU A 15 -18.35 -11.01 -11.44
CA LEU A 15 -17.67 -12.07 -10.68
C LEU A 15 -18.62 -13.21 -10.29
N ASP A 16 -19.83 -12.89 -9.83
CA ASP A 16 -20.86 -13.90 -9.50
C ASP A 16 -21.33 -14.69 -10.73
N ARG A 17 -21.33 -14.07 -11.89
CA ARG A 17 -21.71 -14.70 -13.16
C ARG A 17 -20.62 -15.61 -13.70
N ARG A 18 -19.37 -15.17 -13.69
CA ARG A 18 -18.22 -16.00 -14.11
C ARG A 18 -18.10 -17.27 -13.27
N LYS A 19 -18.44 -17.21 -11.98
CA LYS A 19 -18.56 -18.41 -11.13
C LYS A 19 -19.62 -19.39 -11.65
N ARG A 20 -20.84 -18.91 -11.92
CA ARG A 20 -21.93 -19.73 -12.48
C ARG A 20 -21.58 -20.29 -13.86
N PHE A 21 -20.87 -19.52 -14.69
CA PHE A 21 -20.41 -19.97 -15.99
C PHE A 21 -19.38 -21.10 -15.89
N ALA A 22 -18.40 -20.98 -14.99
CA ALA A 22 -17.45 -22.06 -14.71
C ALA A 22 -18.15 -23.35 -14.25
N GLU A 23 -19.22 -23.24 -13.44
CA GLU A 23 -20.05 -24.39 -13.06
C GLU A 23 -20.76 -25.02 -14.26
N GLN A 24 -21.28 -24.22 -15.20
CA GLN A 24 -21.89 -24.74 -16.43
C GLN A 24 -20.87 -25.41 -17.35
N LEU A 25 -19.66 -24.88 -17.50
CA LEU A 25 -18.60 -25.53 -18.27
C LEU A 25 -18.23 -26.90 -17.70
N LYS A 26 -18.17 -27.04 -16.37
CA LYS A 26 -17.96 -28.34 -15.71
C LYS A 26 -19.12 -29.30 -15.98
N ALA A 27 -20.36 -28.80 -15.94
CA ALA A 27 -21.54 -29.59 -16.25
C ALA A 27 -21.55 -30.05 -17.72
N LEU A 28 -21.17 -29.17 -18.66
CA LEU A 28 -21.02 -29.50 -20.07
C LEU A 28 -19.97 -30.56 -20.32
N ALA A 29 -18.81 -30.46 -19.67
CA ALA A 29 -17.77 -31.48 -19.78
C ALA A 29 -18.27 -32.86 -19.32
N LYS A 30 -19.04 -32.89 -18.23
CA LYS A 30 -19.64 -34.12 -17.70
C LYS A 30 -20.68 -34.70 -18.65
N GLU A 31 -21.58 -33.86 -19.17
CA GLU A 31 -22.61 -34.29 -20.13
C GLU A 31 -22.00 -34.82 -21.42
N LEU A 32 -20.90 -34.22 -21.88
CA LEU A 32 -20.19 -34.67 -23.07
C LEU A 32 -19.59 -36.07 -22.88
N GLU A 33 -19.02 -36.35 -21.70
CA GLU A 33 -18.49 -37.68 -21.34
C GLU A 33 -19.60 -38.72 -21.18
N GLU A 34 -20.72 -38.36 -20.54
CA GLU A 34 -21.88 -39.25 -20.37
C GLU A 34 -22.47 -39.63 -21.75
N ASN A 35 -22.59 -38.67 -22.66
CA ASN A 35 -23.07 -38.90 -24.03
C ASN A 35 -22.09 -39.77 -24.84
N HIS A 36 -20.77 -39.55 -24.69
CA HIS A 36 -19.76 -40.40 -25.31
C HIS A 36 -19.84 -41.84 -24.80
N TYR A 37 -19.93 -42.01 -23.47
CA TYR A 37 -20.07 -43.31 -22.83
C TYR A 37 -21.33 -44.04 -23.27
N ALA A 38 -22.50 -43.37 -23.25
CA ALA A 38 -23.77 -43.94 -23.68
C ALA A 38 -23.76 -44.37 -25.16
N SER A 39 -23.13 -43.59 -26.04
CA SER A 39 -23.00 -43.94 -27.46
C SER A 39 -22.03 -45.11 -27.75
N THR A 40 -21.10 -45.35 -26.81
CA THR A 40 -20.08 -46.40 -26.89
C THR A 40 -20.64 -47.69 -26.33
N VAL A 41 -21.36 -47.63 -25.20
CA VAL A 41 -22.05 -48.77 -24.57
C VAL A 41 -23.19 -49.31 -25.43
N THR A 42 -23.94 -48.43 -26.10
CA THR A 42 -24.97 -48.84 -27.09
C THR A 42 -24.38 -49.50 -28.34
N LYS A 43 -23.05 -49.40 -28.56
CA LYS A 43 -22.33 -50.09 -29.63
C LYS A 43 -21.56 -51.34 -29.20
N THR A 44 -21.37 -51.60 -27.91
CA THR A 44 -20.79 -52.86 -27.42
C THR A 44 -21.82 -54.00 -27.35
N THR A 45 -22.56 -54.18 -28.44
CA THR A 45 -23.08 -55.48 -28.90
C THR A 45 -22.85 -55.53 -30.40
N GLY A 46 -21.57 -55.57 -30.81
CA GLY A 46 -21.18 -55.60 -32.22
C GLY A 46 -19.70 -55.24 -32.45
N SER A 47 -18.86 -56.26 -32.36
CA SER A 47 -17.47 -56.36 -32.88
C SER A 47 -16.33 -55.65 -32.16
N ALA A 48 -15.34 -56.47 -31.79
CA ALA A 48 -13.96 -56.11 -31.48
C ALA A 48 -13.15 -55.89 -32.77
N ILE A 49 -12.12 -55.02 -32.70
CA ILE A 49 -10.76 -55.12 -33.27
C ILE A 49 -10.15 -53.71 -33.46
N GLY A 50 -8.94 -53.52 -32.93
CA GLY A 50 -7.91 -52.65 -33.51
C GLY A 50 -7.76 -51.23 -32.96
N VAL A 51 -6.99 -51.05 -31.88
CA VAL A 51 -6.42 -49.73 -31.50
C VAL A 51 -4.91 -49.78 -31.70
N ALA A 52 -4.42 -49.21 -32.79
CA ALA A 52 -3.03 -48.84 -32.99
C ALA A 52 -2.94 -47.63 -33.92
N GLY A 53 -2.35 -46.53 -33.42
CA GLY A 53 -1.89 -45.38 -34.23
C GLY A 53 -2.62 -44.06 -33.95
N GLY A 54 -1.91 -43.09 -33.36
CA GLY A 54 -2.37 -41.69 -33.33
C GLY A 54 -1.97 -40.81 -32.14
N LEU A 55 -0.77 -40.95 -31.56
CA LEU A 55 -0.23 -40.02 -30.56
C LEU A 55 0.56 -38.90 -31.25
N SER A 56 -0.03 -37.71 -31.45
CA SER A 56 0.74 -36.46 -31.71
C SER A 56 -0.05 -35.14 -31.71
N LEU A 57 -1.24 -35.03 -31.09
CA LEU A 57 -1.95 -33.73 -30.98
C LEU A 57 -2.15 -33.20 -29.54
N ALA A 58 -1.64 -33.87 -28.52
CA ALA A 58 -1.80 -33.45 -27.12
C ALA A 58 -0.80 -32.35 -26.65
N GLY A 59 0.10 -31.86 -27.50
CA GLY A 59 1.18 -30.95 -27.07
C GLY A 59 1.06 -29.49 -27.52
N ALA A 60 0.45 -29.22 -28.68
CA ALA A 60 0.55 -27.89 -29.32
C ALA A 60 -0.72 -27.03 -29.17
N GLY A 61 -1.91 -27.63 -29.10
CA GLY A 61 -3.18 -26.88 -29.01
C GLY A 61 -3.49 -26.32 -27.61
N LEU A 62 -3.00 -26.99 -26.55
CA LEU A 62 -3.26 -26.60 -25.16
C LEU A 62 -2.44 -25.37 -24.71
N LEU A 63 -1.30 -25.08 -25.32
CA LEU A 63 -0.46 -23.94 -24.96
C LEU A 63 -0.94 -22.61 -25.58
N THR A 64 -1.64 -22.66 -26.72
CA THR A 64 -2.21 -21.46 -27.37
C THR A 64 -3.45 -20.95 -26.61
N PHE A 65 -4.21 -21.84 -25.97
CA PHE A 65 -5.39 -21.49 -25.17
C PHE A 65 -5.07 -20.95 -23.78
N ALA A 66 -3.94 -21.35 -23.18
CA ALA A 66 -3.54 -20.92 -21.83
C ALA A 66 -2.77 -19.58 -21.79
N THR A 67 -2.51 -18.94 -22.93
CA THR A 67 -1.65 -17.74 -23.02
C THR A 67 -2.32 -16.50 -23.61
N GLY A 68 -3.63 -16.52 -23.86
CA GLY A 68 -4.35 -15.33 -24.34
C GLY A 68 -3.93 -14.88 -25.74
N GLY A 69 -3.64 -15.81 -26.66
CA GLY A 69 -3.58 -15.51 -28.10
C GLY A 69 -2.40 -14.65 -28.59
N LEU A 70 -1.20 -14.77 -28.01
CA LEU A 70 0.00 -14.02 -28.45
C LEU A 70 1.12 -14.85 -29.10
N ALA A 71 0.85 -16.09 -29.52
CA ALA A 71 1.78 -16.87 -30.34
C ALA A 71 1.32 -16.89 -31.81
N THR A 72 1.79 -15.94 -32.63
CA THR A 72 1.78 -16.11 -34.09
C THR A 72 2.85 -17.15 -34.49
N PRO A 73 2.61 -17.92 -35.56
CA PRO A 73 3.18 -19.25 -35.74
C PRO A 73 4.58 -19.19 -36.35
N ILE A 74 5.48 -20.02 -35.86
CA ILE A 74 6.64 -20.45 -36.64
C ILE A 74 6.60 -21.97 -36.69
N LEU A 75 5.94 -22.50 -37.73
CA LEU A 75 6.58 -23.38 -38.70
C LEU A 75 5.68 -23.54 -39.94
N CYS A 76 6.32 -23.33 -41.08
CA CYS A 76 5.83 -23.44 -42.44
C CYS A 76 5.01 -24.72 -42.68
N MET A 77 3.88 -24.60 -43.40
CA MET A 77 3.42 -25.57 -44.40
C MET A 77 2.60 -24.81 -45.45
N THR A 78 3.30 -24.07 -46.30
CA THR A 78 2.87 -23.95 -47.69
C THR A 78 3.03 -25.32 -48.34
N VAL A 79 1.94 -26.05 -48.54
CA VAL A 79 1.78 -26.87 -49.75
C VAL A 79 0.33 -26.77 -50.20
N ALA A 80 0.15 -26.17 -51.36
CA ALA A 80 -1.07 -26.24 -52.15
C ALA A 80 -1.31 -27.68 -52.63
N GLY A 81 -2.58 -28.10 -52.70
CA GLY A 81 -3.01 -29.11 -53.68
C GLY A 81 -3.18 -30.55 -53.20
N THR A 82 -4.45 -30.98 -53.24
CA THR A 82 -4.97 -32.28 -53.73
C THR A 82 -4.58 -33.61 -53.08
N ALA A 83 -5.65 -34.27 -52.58
CA ALA A 83 -6.06 -35.66 -52.84
C ALA A 83 -5.22 -36.83 -52.27
N ALA A 84 -5.82 -37.53 -51.30
CA ALA A 84 -6.05 -38.98 -51.41
C ALA A 84 -7.10 -39.41 -50.37
N SER A 85 -8.33 -39.58 -50.84
CA SER A 85 -9.36 -40.38 -50.18
C SER A 85 -8.94 -41.86 -50.18
N VAL A 86 -9.00 -42.53 -49.03
CA VAL A 86 -9.27 -43.98 -49.01
C VAL A 86 -10.43 -44.22 -48.04
N ALA A 87 -11.49 -44.80 -48.59
CA ALA A 87 -12.79 -44.98 -48.00
C ALA A 87 -12.81 -46.06 -46.89
N GLY A 88 -13.61 -45.82 -45.86
CA GLY A 88 -13.99 -46.77 -44.83
C GLY A 88 -15.14 -46.22 -43.99
N THR A 89 -16.37 -46.49 -44.44
CA THR A 89 -17.64 -46.37 -43.69
C THR A 89 -17.75 -45.25 -42.64
N ALA A 90 -18.17 -44.07 -43.08
CA ALA A 90 -18.65 -43.01 -42.20
C ALA A 90 -19.98 -43.44 -41.55
N VAL A 91 -19.92 -44.01 -40.34
CA VAL A 91 -21.11 -44.10 -39.50
C VAL A 91 -21.37 -42.71 -38.91
N ASN A 92 -22.59 -42.22 -39.09
CA ASN A 92 -23.18 -40.91 -38.80
C ASN A 92 -23.17 -40.49 -37.30
N ILE A 93 -22.19 -40.97 -36.52
CA ILE A 93 -22.17 -40.96 -35.05
C ILE A 93 -21.82 -39.57 -34.53
N GLY A 94 -20.90 -38.85 -35.20
CA GLY A 94 -20.49 -37.51 -34.78
C GLY A 94 -21.61 -36.47 -34.86
N ALA A 95 -22.42 -36.50 -35.92
CA ALA A 95 -23.54 -35.56 -36.09
C ALA A 95 -24.57 -35.69 -34.96
N SER A 96 -24.96 -36.91 -34.59
CA SER A 96 -25.92 -37.14 -33.49
C SER A 96 -25.40 -36.77 -32.11
N MET A 97 -24.09 -36.87 -31.86
CA MET A 97 -23.47 -36.38 -30.62
C MET A 97 -23.44 -34.85 -30.57
N VAL A 98 -23.07 -34.21 -31.69
CA VAL A 98 -23.04 -32.74 -31.81
C VAL A 98 -24.45 -32.19 -31.66
N GLU A 99 -25.44 -32.79 -32.31
CA GLU A 99 -26.84 -32.37 -32.22
C GLU A 99 -27.37 -32.51 -30.77
N LYS A 100 -27.18 -33.67 -30.13
CA LYS A 100 -27.58 -33.86 -28.72
C LYS A 100 -26.86 -32.90 -27.76
N PHE A 101 -25.57 -32.64 -27.99
CA PHE A 101 -24.78 -31.72 -27.17
C PHE A 101 -25.22 -30.26 -27.37
N CYS A 102 -25.44 -29.82 -28.62
CA CYS A 102 -25.91 -28.48 -28.96
C CYS A 102 -27.35 -28.22 -28.49
N GLU A 103 -28.21 -29.24 -28.50
CA GLU A 103 -29.60 -29.15 -28.06
C GLU A 103 -29.77 -29.26 -26.55
N SER A 104 -28.70 -29.63 -25.82
CA SER A 104 -28.79 -29.85 -24.39
C SER A 104 -29.20 -28.61 -23.62
N LYS A 105 -29.94 -28.82 -22.53
CA LYS A 105 -30.34 -27.74 -21.63
C LYS A 105 -29.12 -27.03 -21.04
N THR A 106 -28.03 -27.77 -20.79
CA THR A 106 -26.78 -27.24 -20.26
C THR A 106 -26.09 -26.31 -21.27
N MET A 107 -26.06 -26.68 -22.56
CA MET A 107 -25.46 -25.85 -23.61
C MET A 107 -26.27 -24.58 -23.86
N LYS A 108 -27.60 -24.69 -23.90
CA LYS A 108 -28.49 -23.51 -24.00
C LYS A 108 -28.26 -22.55 -22.83
N LYS A 109 -28.21 -23.06 -21.61
CA LYS A 109 -27.95 -22.27 -20.41
C LYS A 109 -26.53 -21.67 -20.39
N ALA A 110 -25.54 -22.39 -20.89
CA ALA A 110 -24.18 -21.86 -21.02
C ALA A 110 -24.14 -20.70 -22.02
N LYS A 111 -24.80 -20.83 -23.18
CA LYS A 111 -24.92 -19.74 -24.18
C LYS A 111 -25.65 -18.51 -23.61
N GLU A 112 -26.77 -18.70 -22.92
CA GLU A 112 -27.48 -17.61 -22.24
C GLU A 112 -26.57 -16.87 -21.24
N ILE A 113 -25.86 -17.61 -20.38
CA ILE A 113 -24.92 -17.01 -19.42
C ILE A 113 -23.77 -16.30 -20.14
N MET A 114 -23.30 -16.80 -21.29
CA MET A 114 -22.25 -16.17 -22.08
C MET A 114 -22.70 -14.85 -22.69
N GLU A 115 -23.89 -14.80 -23.28
CA GLU A 115 -24.45 -13.57 -23.86
C GLU A 115 -24.63 -12.49 -22.77
N GLU A 116 -25.13 -12.90 -21.60
CA GLU A 116 -25.25 -11.99 -20.45
C GLU A 116 -23.88 -11.56 -19.90
N ASP A 117 -22.90 -12.46 -19.85
CA ASP A 117 -21.52 -12.15 -19.41
C ASP A 117 -20.83 -11.17 -20.38
N GLU A 118 -21.00 -11.37 -21.68
CA GLU A 118 -20.48 -10.47 -22.72
C GLU A 118 -21.13 -9.10 -22.63
N ALA A 119 -22.45 -9.03 -22.44
CA ALA A 119 -23.16 -7.76 -22.25
C ALA A 119 -22.65 -7.00 -21.02
N ILE A 120 -22.44 -7.69 -19.90
CA ILE A 120 -21.93 -7.07 -18.68
C ILE A 120 -20.45 -6.68 -18.83
N GLY A 121 -19.65 -7.51 -19.52
CA GLY A 121 -18.26 -7.18 -19.85
C GLY A 121 -18.15 -5.90 -20.69
N LYS A 122 -19.00 -5.76 -21.70
CA LYS A 122 -19.11 -4.53 -22.51
C LYS A 122 -19.55 -3.33 -21.66
N ASP A 123 -20.49 -3.53 -20.73
CA ASP A 123 -20.91 -2.49 -19.80
C ASP A 123 -19.78 -2.04 -18.87
N ILE A 124 -19.01 -2.98 -18.31
CA ILE A 124 -17.83 -2.70 -17.48
C ILE A 124 -16.79 -1.93 -18.30
N GLN A 125 -16.48 -2.37 -19.51
CA GLN A 125 -15.55 -1.70 -20.39
C GLN A 125 -15.99 -0.27 -20.70
N ARG A 126 -17.27 -0.07 -21.05
CA ARG A 126 -17.85 1.24 -21.29
C ARG A 126 -17.76 2.13 -20.04
N LEU A 127 -18.09 1.61 -18.86
CA LEU A 127 -18.02 2.38 -17.61
C LEU A 127 -16.57 2.73 -17.24
N LEU A 128 -15.62 1.82 -17.47
CA LEU A 128 -14.20 2.08 -17.25
C LEU A 128 -13.68 3.15 -18.23
N GLN A 129 -14.08 3.07 -19.50
CA GLN A 129 -13.75 4.07 -20.51
C GLN A 129 -14.35 5.44 -20.15
N GLN A 130 -15.63 5.49 -19.79
CA GLN A 130 -16.28 6.72 -19.31
C GLN A 130 -15.56 7.30 -18.10
N LEU A 131 -15.19 6.46 -17.12
CA LEU A 131 -14.45 6.92 -15.94
C LEU A 131 -13.05 7.42 -16.31
N THR A 132 -12.40 6.79 -17.29
CA THR A 132 -11.09 7.21 -17.81
C THR A 132 -11.22 8.56 -18.52
N GLU A 133 -12.21 8.72 -19.39
CA GLU A 133 -12.51 9.97 -20.09
C GLU A 133 -12.85 11.10 -19.09
N GLU A 134 -13.68 10.84 -18.08
CA GLU A 134 -13.95 11.80 -16.99
C GLU A 134 -12.67 12.19 -16.23
N CYS A 135 -11.76 11.24 -16.02
CA CYS A 135 -10.45 11.48 -15.42
C CYS A 135 -9.45 12.16 -16.36
N GLU A 136 -9.67 12.19 -17.67
CA GLU A 136 -8.84 12.89 -18.66
C GLU A 136 -9.37 14.30 -18.93
N GLU A 137 -10.68 14.46 -19.01
CA GLU A 137 -11.39 15.72 -19.26
C GLU A 137 -11.42 16.65 -18.04
N GLY A 138 -11.27 16.09 -16.83
CA GLY A 138 -11.06 16.84 -15.59
C GLY A 138 -9.78 17.68 -15.66
N ARG A 139 -9.93 18.86 -16.28
CA ARG A 139 -8.90 19.81 -16.74
C ARG A 139 -8.24 20.60 -15.61
N ASP A 140 -8.14 20.04 -14.42
CA ASP A 140 -7.31 20.61 -13.37
C ASP A 140 -5.90 20.05 -13.49
N SER A 141 -5.01 20.95 -13.92
CA SER A 141 -3.56 20.86 -14.05
C SER A 141 -2.85 20.46 -12.73
N TYR A 142 -3.16 19.29 -12.18
CA TYR A 142 -2.38 18.70 -11.11
C TYR A 142 -1.24 17.90 -11.74
N ALA A 143 -0.09 18.57 -11.86
CA ALA A 143 1.12 18.01 -12.42
C ALA A 143 1.55 16.75 -11.64
N GLY A 144 1.20 15.58 -12.18
CA GLY A 144 1.84 14.30 -11.83
C GLY A 144 0.93 13.09 -11.65
N HIS A 145 -0.39 13.22 -11.55
CA HIS A 145 -1.27 12.04 -11.47
C HIS A 145 -1.45 11.42 -12.86
N THR A 146 -1.08 10.15 -13.02
CA THR A 146 -1.51 9.37 -14.18
C THR A 146 -3.03 9.20 -14.14
N THR A 147 -3.67 9.18 -15.31
CA THR A 147 -5.10 8.88 -15.44
C THR A 147 -5.47 7.59 -14.69
N GLU A 148 -4.61 6.58 -14.77
CA GLU A 148 -4.76 5.30 -14.06
C GLU A 148 -4.90 5.45 -12.54
N ASN A 149 -4.10 6.33 -11.92
CA ASN A 149 -4.19 6.58 -10.48
C ASN A 149 -5.56 7.19 -10.16
N ARG A 150 -6.00 8.20 -10.91
CA ARG A 150 -7.30 8.86 -10.70
C ARG A 150 -8.44 7.84 -10.78
N VAL A 151 -8.48 7.04 -11.84
CA VAL A 151 -9.45 5.96 -12.04
C VAL A 151 -9.47 5.02 -10.83
N MET A 152 -8.30 4.60 -10.34
CA MET A 152 -8.18 3.74 -9.15
C MET A 152 -8.74 4.41 -7.89
N GLY A 153 -8.46 5.70 -7.66
CA GLY A 153 -9.01 6.45 -6.53
C GLY A 153 -10.54 6.46 -6.54
N HIS A 154 -11.14 6.68 -7.72
CA HIS A 154 -12.59 6.59 -7.91
C HIS A 154 -13.14 5.20 -7.62
N ILE A 155 -12.50 4.12 -8.09
CA ILE A 155 -12.90 2.74 -7.82
C ILE A 155 -12.87 2.45 -6.31
N LEU A 156 -11.77 2.79 -5.64
CA LEU A 156 -11.62 2.53 -4.22
C LEU A 156 -12.61 3.35 -3.38
N TRP A 157 -12.90 4.58 -3.80
CA TRP A 157 -13.90 5.41 -3.16
C TRP A 157 -15.33 4.87 -3.35
N ALA A 158 -15.64 4.34 -4.54
CA ALA A 158 -16.88 3.61 -4.78
C ALA A 158 -16.98 2.33 -3.93
N LEU A 159 -15.90 1.57 -3.80
CA LEU A 159 -15.84 0.40 -2.91
C LEU A 159 -16.12 0.80 -1.45
N ALA A 160 -15.54 1.90 -0.98
CA ALA A 160 -15.83 2.44 0.35
C ALA A 160 -17.31 2.79 0.52
N ARG A 161 -17.90 3.53 -0.43
CA ARG A 161 -19.32 3.92 -0.40
C ARG A 161 -20.24 2.71 -0.40
N SER A 162 -19.90 1.65 -1.12
CA SER A 162 -20.71 0.42 -1.18
C SER A 162 -20.88 -0.25 0.19
N ARG A 163 -19.98 0.02 1.14
CA ARG A 163 -20.02 -0.44 2.54
C ARG A 163 -20.58 0.60 3.52
N GLY A 164 -21.15 1.70 3.01
CA GLY A 164 -21.65 2.80 3.85
C GLY A 164 -20.54 3.63 4.50
N LEU A 165 -19.27 3.46 4.10
CA LEU A 165 -18.17 4.23 4.63
C LEU A 165 -18.21 5.64 4.04
N ARG A 166 -18.09 6.65 4.91
CA ARG A 166 -18.01 8.06 4.53
C ARG A 166 -16.59 8.55 4.81
N PHE A 167 -15.79 8.65 3.76
CA PHE A 167 -14.52 9.36 3.81
C PHE A 167 -14.79 10.84 3.47
N PRO A 168 -14.20 11.79 4.23
CA PRO A 168 -14.54 13.23 4.16
C PRO A 168 -14.05 13.96 2.90
N HIS A 169 -13.27 13.37 1.99
CA HIS A 169 -12.67 14.11 0.88
C HIS A 169 -12.66 13.35 -0.45
N SER A 170 -12.33 14.07 -1.52
CA SER A 170 -12.48 13.71 -2.93
C SER A 170 -11.75 12.41 -3.35
N PRO A 171 -12.21 11.73 -4.42
CA PRO A 171 -11.57 10.53 -4.99
C PRO A 171 -10.08 10.70 -5.33
N GLU A 172 -9.67 11.93 -5.62
CA GLU A 172 -8.31 12.30 -6.03
C GLU A 172 -7.30 12.13 -4.88
N LEU A 173 -7.67 12.48 -3.64
CA LEU A 173 -6.85 12.19 -2.45
C LEU A 173 -6.67 10.69 -2.27
N PHE A 174 -7.75 9.93 -2.44
CA PHE A 174 -7.74 8.48 -2.28
C PHE A 174 -6.81 7.79 -3.30
N SER A 175 -6.75 8.29 -4.54
CA SER A 175 -5.88 7.74 -5.60
C SER A 175 -4.39 7.78 -5.25
N SER A 176 -3.91 8.94 -4.80
CA SER A 176 -2.49 9.19 -4.54
C SER A 176 -1.97 8.37 -3.38
N LEU A 177 -2.84 8.11 -2.42
CA LEU A 177 -2.50 7.49 -1.17
C LEU A 177 -2.71 5.97 -1.21
N ALA A 178 -3.73 5.48 -1.92
CA ALA A 178 -3.95 4.04 -2.07
C ALA A 178 -2.93 3.34 -2.97
N VAL A 179 -2.44 3.98 -4.04
CA VAL A 179 -1.39 3.41 -4.90
C VAL A 179 -0.08 3.26 -4.12
N SER A 180 0.21 4.20 -3.22
CA SER A 180 1.34 4.16 -2.29
C SER A 180 1.15 3.11 -1.18
N SER A 181 0.00 3.08 -0.52
CA SER A 181 -0.27 2.27 0.68
C SER A 181 -0.62 0.82 0.36
N MET A 182 -1.36 0.52 -0.71
CA MET A 182 -1.54 -0.86 -1.17
C MET A 182 -0.22 -1.47 -1.63
N ALA A 183 0.71 -0.62 -2.08
CA ALA A 183 2.04 -1.05 -2.43
C ALA A 183 2.92 -1.43 -1.21
N THR A 184 2.58 -0.95 -0.02
CA THR A 184 3.36 -1.14 1.20
C THR A 184 2.66 -1.99 2.26
N LEU A 185 1.33 -2.15 2.21
CA LEU A 185 0.59 -3.05 3.11
C LEU A 185 0.94 -4.54 2.91
N ALA A 186 1.53 -4.88 1.76
CA ALA A 186 2.16 -6.18 1.51
C ALA A 186 3.39 -6.45 2.40
N LEU A 187 3.93 -5.45 3.10
CA LEU A 187 5.15 -5.59 3.91
C LEU A 187 4.90 -5.74 5.42
N VAL A 188 3.70 -5.43 5.95
CA VAL A 188 3.50 -5.32 7.42
C VAL A 188 2.55 -6.37 8.02
N SER A 189 1.67 -7.01 7.25
CA SER A 189 0.91 -8.15 7.79
C SER A 189 1.73 -9.44 7.72
N THR A 190 1.95 -10.10 8.86
CA THR A 190 2.53 -11.44 9.05
C THR A 190 1.68 -12.59 8.47
N VAL A 191 0.71 -12.29 7.62
CA VAL A 191 0.20 -13.26 6.64
C VAL A 191 1.26 -13.33 5.55
N ASN A 192 1.61 -14.51 5.02
CA ASN A 192 2.51 -14.67 3.87
C ASN A 192 1.91 -14.02 2.60
N PHE A 193 1.76 -12.71 2.60
CA PHE A 193 1.10 -11.89 1.61
C PHE A 193 2.18 -11.09 0.90
N SER A 194 2.90 -11.83 0.06
CA SER A 194 4.10 -11.43 -0.66
C SER A 194 4.10 -9.97 -1.15
N ALA A 195 5.25 -9.32 -1.06
CA ALA A 195 5.64 -8.06 -1.71
C ALA A 195 5.37 -7.98 -3.25
N LYS A 196 4.81 -9.04 -3.85
CA LYS A 196 4.21 -9.06 -5.19
C LYS A 196 2.83 -8.37 -5.27
N PHE A 197 2.15 -8.10 -4.15
CA PHE A 197 0.81 -7.49 -4.14
C PHE A 197 0.83 -6.04 -4.66
N SER A 198 1.95 -5.33 -4.48
CA SER A 198 2.09 -3.90 -4.72
C SER A 198 2.33 -3.47 -6.15
N LYS A 199 3.26 -4.17 -6.81
CA LYS A 199 3.68 -3.86 -8.18
C LYS A 199 2.81 -4.55 -9.24
N ASN A 200 2.05 -5.57 -8.85
CA ASN A 200 1.31 -6.39 -9.80
C ASN A 200 -0.21 -6.22 -9.74
N ILE A 201 -0.83 -5.64 -8.71
CA ILE A 201 -2.31 -5.64 -8.61
C ILE A 201 -2.99 -4.50 -9.34
N VAL A 202 -2.38 -3.33 -9.39
CA VAL A 202 -2.97 -2.21 -10.14
C VAL A 202 -2.94 -2.52 -11.64
N PRO A 203 -1.82 -2.98 -12.21
CA PRO A 203 -1.80 -3.53 -13.56
C PRO A 203 -2.59 -4.83 -13.69
N SER A 204 -2.63 -5.74 -12.70
CA SER A 204 -3.42 -6.98 -12.83
C SER A 204 -4.90 -6.72 -12.82
N ILE A 205 -5.44 -5.90 -11.93
CA ILE A 205 -6.88 -5.61 -11.90
C ILE A 205 -7.28 -4.88 -13.18
N LEU A 206 -6.48 -3.91 -13.65
CA LEU A 206 -6.71 -3.24 -14.94
C LEU A 206 -6.47 -4.16 -16.14
N ALA A 207 -5.55 -5.13 -16.09
CA ALA A 207 -5.33 -6.12 -17.17
C ALA A 207 -6.37 -7.25 -17.14
N ASP A 208 -6.81 -7.68 -15.97
CA ASP A 208 -7.82 -8.71 -15.71
C ASP A 208 -9.22 -8.16 -16.07
N ILE A 209 -9.46 -6.85 -15.89
CA ILE A 209 -10.69 -6.13 -16.28
C ILE A 209 -10.60 -5.60 -17.73
N GLY A 210 -9.42 -5.14 -18.16
CA GLY A 210 -9.22 -4.38 -19.41
C GLY A 210 -9.03 -5.21 -20.68
N LEU A 211 -8.92 -6.54 -20.59
CA LEU A 211 -8.75 -7.40 -21.77
C LEU A 211 -10.05 -8.03 -22.31
N ILE A 212 -11.20 -7.38 -22.10
CA ILE A 212 -12.46 -7.76 -22.79
C ILE A 212 -12.68 -6.95 -24.08
N GLY A 213 -11.84 -5.97 -24.43
CA GLY A 213 -12.03 -5.28 -25.69
C GLY A 213 -11.05 -4.21 -26.14
N LEU A 214 -9.72 -4.43 -26.07
CA LEU A 214 -8.76 -3.57 -26.78
C LEU A 214 -8.00 -4.35 -27.87
N LYS A 215 -8.67 -4.57 -29.00
CA LYS A 215 -8.02 -5.04 -30.22
C LYS A 215 -7.34 -3.87 -30.94
N LYS A 216 -6.17 -3.41 -30.47
CA LYS A 216 -5.22 -2.62 -31.28
C LYS A 216 -3.75 -2.85 -30.88
N THR A 217 -3.08 -3.66 -31.71
CA THR A 217 -1.68 -3.53 -32.15
C THR A 217 -0.61 -3.07 -31.14
N ALA A 218 0.17 -4.03 -30.64
CA ALA A 218 1.58 -3.79 -30.29
C ALA A 218 2.40 -5.04 -30.64
N GLN A 219 2.96 -5.06 -31.85
CA GLN A 219 4.10 -5.92 -32.17
C GLN A 219 5.31 -5.46 -31.35
N GLY A 220 5.97 -6.38 -30.66
CA GLY A 220 7.34 -6.13 -30.16
C GLY A 220 7.64 -6.66 -28.76
N ALA A 221 7.95 -7.95 -28.67
CA ALA A 221 8.90 -8.58 -27.76
C ALA A 221 9.15 -7.96 -26.36
N ALA A 222 8.60 -8.55 -25.29
CA ALA A 222 9.22 -8.54 -23.95
C ALA A 222 8.75 -9.68 -23.03
N LYS A 223 9.61 -10.70 -22.91
CA LYS A 223 9.92 -11.58 -21.76
C LYS A 223 8.83 -11.94 -20.72
N VAL A 224 8.56 -13.25 -20.72
CA VAL A 224 8.01 -14.07 -19.65
C VAL A 224 8.78 -13.90 -18.34
N ALA A 225 8.11 -13.48 -17.27
CA ALA A 225 8.43 -13.83 -15.88
C ALA A 225 7.24 -13.57 -14.94
N GLY A 226 6.46 -14.62 -14.63
CA GLY A 226 5.78 -14.76 -13.33
C GLY A 226 4.42 -14.09 -13.12
N GLY A 227 3.37 -14.66 -13.72
CA GLY A 227 2.03 -14.77 -13.13
C GLY A 227 1.10 -13.56 -13.18
N MET A 228 0.24 -13.52 -14.21
CA MET A 228 -1.08 -12.88 -14.18
C MET A 228 -2.05 -13.70 -15.03
N VAL A 229 -3.21 -14.01 -14.47
CA VAL A 229 -4.28 -14.76 -15.14
C VAL A 229 -5.14 -13.76 -15.90
N GLY A 230 -4.75 -13.42 -17.13
CA GLY A 230 -5.62 -12.65 -18.00
C GLY A 230 -6.90 -13.43 -18.25
N LEU A 231 -8.05 -12.85 -17.87
CA LEU A 231 -9.40 -13.33 -18.21
C LEU A 231 -9.69 -13.11 -19.71
N ALA A 232 -8.75 -13.49 -20.56
CA ALA A 232 -8.73 -13.32 -22.00
C ALA A 232 -9.34 -14.52 -22.76
N LEU A 233 -10.17 -15.33 -22.09
CA LEU A 233 -10.95 -16.35 -22.80
C LEU A 233 -12.20 -15.66 -23.31
N SER A 234 -12.29 -15.45 -24.63
CA SER A 234 -13.58 -15.22 -25.24
C SER A 234 -14.38 -16.52 -25.08
N LEU A 235 -15.42 -16.45 -24.26
CA LEU A 235 -16.28 -17.61 -24.00
C LEU A 235 -16.89 -18.19 -25.28
N PRO A 236 -17.24 -17.36 -26.31
CA PRO A 236 -17.70 -17.86 -27.60
C PRO A 236 -16.68 -18.74 -28.32
N GLU A 237 -15.41 -18.33 -28.43
CA GLU A 237 -14.38 -19.12 -29.13
C GLU A 237 -14.09 -20.44 -28.42
N LEU A 238 -14.18 -20.48 -27.09
CA LEU A 238 -14.07 -21.72 -26.31
C LEU A 238 -15.19 -22.70 -26.65
N VAL A 239 -16.44 -22.23 -26.73
CA VAL A 239 -17.59 -23.06 -27.09
C VAL A 239 -17.50 -23.55 -28.53
N ASP A 240 -17.14 -22.67 -29.47
CA ASP A 240 -16.99 -23.03 -30.88
C ASP A 240 -15.85 -24.04 -31.09
N SER A 241 -14.70 -23.83 -30.43
CA SER A 241 -13.58 -24.79 -30.47
C SER A 241 -13.96 -26.14 -29.88
N THR A 242 -14.77 -26.17 -28.82
CA THR A 242 -15.28 -27.40 -28.23
C THR A 242 -16.21 -28.13 -29.22
N ILE A 243 -17.10 -27.41 -29.90
CA ILE A 243 -17.99 -27.97 -30.93
C ILE A 243 -17.17 -28.58 -32.07
N GLU A 244 -16.10 -27.92 -32.52
CA GLU A 244 -15.21 -28.45 -33.55
C GLU A 244 -14.45 -29.70 -33.10
N LEU A 245 -13.98 -29.76 -31.85
CA LEU A 245 -13.36 -30.97 -31.28
C LEU A 245 -14.35 -32.15 -31.23
N VAL A 246 -15.60 -31.90 -30.84
CA VAL A 246 -16.66 -32.92 -30.84
C VAL A 246 -16.96 -33.40 -32.27
N LYS A 247 -17.01 -32.49 -33.25
CA LYS A 247 -17.13 -32.86 -34.69
C LYS A 247 -15.97 -33.73 -35.15
N GLY A 248 -14.75 -33.43 -34.68
CA GLY A 248 -13.53 -34.19 -34.94
C GLY A 248 -13.43 -35.53 -34.19
N LYS A 249 -14.43 -35.92 -33.38
CA LYS A 249 -14.43 -37.11 -32.51
C LYS A 249 -13.40 -37.05 -31.36
N HIS A 250 -12.94 -35.86 -31.00
CA HIS A 250 -12.03 -35.58 -29.89
C HIS A 250 -12.81 -35.19 -28.63
N VAL A 251 -13.73 -36.07 -28.22
CA VAL A 251 -14.67 -35.79 -27.11
C VAL A 251 -13.94 -35.66 -25.76
N THR A 252 -12.93 -36.48 -25.52
CA THR A 252 -12.11 -36.40 -24.29
C THR A 252 -11.34 -35.09 -24.23
N GLU A 253 -10.76 -34.65 -25.36
CA GLU A 253 -10.02 -33.40 -25.44
C GLU A 253 -10.97 -32.19 -25.30
N ALA A 254 -12.19 -32.28 -25.85
CA ALA A 254 -13.24 -31.28 -25.67
C ALA A 254 -13.70 -31.17 -24.20
N SER A 255 -13.94 -32.30 -23.51
CA SER A 255 -14.34 -32.28 -22.10
C SER A 255 -13.21 -31.78 -21.20
N GLU A 256 -11.97 -32.12 -21.50
CA GLU A 256 -10.78 -31.64 -20.80
C GLU A 256 -10.59 -30.12 -21.00
N ALA A 257 -10.76 -29.62 -22.23
CA ALA A 257 -10.69 -28.18 -22.52
C ALA A 257 -11.74 -27.39 -21.74
N LEU A 258 -13.00 -27.85 -21.69
CA LEU A 258 -14.07 -27.24 -20.89
C LEU A 258 -13.75 -27.24 -19.39
N ARG A 259 -13.21 -28.33 -18.84
CA ARG A 259 -12.82 -28.42 -17.43
C ARG A 259 -11.66 -27.50 -17.09
N ASN A 260 -10.65 -27.45 -17.96
CA ASN A 260 -9.48 -26.58 -17.76
C ASN A 260 -9.90 -25.11 -17.81
N ALA A 261 -10.74 -24.71 -18.77
CA ALA A 261 -11.29 -23.36 -18.83
C ALA A 261 -12.14 -23.01 -17.60
N ALA A 262 -13.01 -23.93 -17.16
CA ALA A 262 -13.81 -23.73 -15.96
C ALA A 262 -12.93 -23.54 -14.71
N LYS A 263 -11.86 -24.33 -14.59
CA LYS A 263 -10.90 -24.23 -13.50
C LYS A 263 -10.20 -22.88 -13.52
N SER A 264 -9.65 -22.46 -14.66
CA SER A 264 -8.97 -21.16 -14.79
C SER A 264 -9.89 -19.98 -14.52
N ILE A 265 -11.13 -19.98 -15.03
CA ILE A 265 -12.12 -18.92 -14.76
C ILE A 265 -12.44 -18.86 -13.26
N SER A 266 -12.65 -20.02 -12.63
CA SER A 266 -12.95 -20.09 -11.20
C SER A 266 -11.77 -19.61 -10.34
N GLU A 267 -10.54 -19.96 -10.68
CA GLU A 267 -9.33 -19.52 -9.96
C GLU A 267 -9.11 -18.01 -10.09
N ALA A 268 -9.27 -17.46 -11.30
CA ALA A 268 -9.16 -16.02 -11.55
C ALA A 268 -10.23 -15.22 -10.79
N GLN A 269 -11.48 -15.66 -10.87
CA GLN A 269 -12.62 -15.05 -10.17
C GLN A 269 -12.41 -15.07 -8.65
N ALA A 270 -11.99 -16.21 -8.09
CA ALA A 270 -11.72 -16.35 -6.67
C ALA A 270 -10.62 -15.38 -6.21
N THR A 271 -9.51 -15.32 -6.97
CA THR A 271 -8.38 -14.43 -6.69
C THR A 271 -8.78 -12.96 -6.73
N LEU A 272 -9.53 -12.53 -7.76
CA LEU A 272 -9.97 -11.14 -7.88
C LEU A 272 -10.96 -10.75 -6.77
N ARG A 273 -11.87 -11.66 -6.42
CA ARG A 273 -12.81 -11.45 -5.32
C ARG A 273 -12.08 -11.30 -3.98
N GLU A 274 -11.14 -12.19 -3.68
CA GLU A 274 -10.31 -12.13 -2.47
C GLU A 274 -9.58 -10.79 -2.37
N LYS A 275 -8.99 -10.31 -3.47
CA LYS A 275 -8.32 -8.99 -3.51
C LYS A 275 -9.28 -7.84 -3.20
N LEU A 276 -10.46 -7.81 -3.83
CA LEU A 276 -11.46 -6.75 -3.59
C LEU A 276 -11.99 -6.78 -2.16
N GLU A 277 -12.24 -7.96 -1.59
CA GLU A 277 -12.68 -8.13 -0.21
C GLU A 277 -11.61 -7.69 0.79
N ALA A 278 -10.33 -7.97 0.52
CA ALA A 278 -9.22 -7.50 1.34
C ALA A 278 -9.11 -5.97 1.35
N ILE A 279 -9.32 -5.32 0.20
CA ILE A 279 -9.38 -3.86 0.09
C ILE A 279 -10.54 -3.32 0.92
N GLN A 280 -11.74 -3.88 0.77
CA GLN A 280 -12.92 -3.46 1.54
C GLN A 280 -12.66 -3.55 3.05
N LYS A 281 -12.10 -4.67 3.53
CA LYS A 281 -11.76 -4.85 4.94
C LYS A 281 -10.78 -3.77 5.44
N MET A 282 -9.76 -3.44 4.65
CA MET A 282 -8.81 -2.38 5.00
C MET A 282 -9.49 -1.01 5.11
N LEU A 283 -10.41 -0.68 4.20
CA LEU A 283 -11.19 0.56 4.25
C LEU A 283 -12.06 0.64 5.51
N GLU A 284 -12.71 -0.47 5.87
CA GLU A 284 -13.52 -0.60 7.09
C GLU A 284 -12.67 -0.37 8.34
N GLU A 285 -11.49 -0.98 8.42
CA GLU A 285 -10.54 -0.81 9.52
C GLU A 285 -10.03 0.63 9.64
N MET A 286 -9.70 1.27 8.51
CA MET A 286 -9.30 2.68 8.49
C MET A 286 -10.39 3.60 9.01
N SER A 287 -11.63 3.38 8.55
CA SER A 287 -12.79 4.12 9.04
C SER A 287 -12.99 3.92 10.54
N ARG A 288 -12.83 2.68 11.03
CA ARG A 288 -12.93 2.36 12.45
C ARG A 288 -11.88 3.11 13.27
N VAL A 289 -10.60 3.04 12.89
CA VAL A 289 -9.52 3.76 13.60
C VAL A 289 -9.76 5.26 13.60
N ARG A 290 -10.18 5.82 12.46
CA ARG A 290 -10.55 7.24 12.38
C ARG A 290 -11.65 7.60 13.38
N GLN A 291 -12.70 6.79 13.48
CA GLN A 291 -13.79 7.00 14.43
C GLN A 291 -13.30 6.90 15.88
N LEU A 292 -12.45 5.92 16.18
CA LEU A 292 -11.84 5.78 17.50
C LEU A 292 -11.04 7.03 17.87
N ILE A 293 -10.16 7.49 17.00
CA ILE A 293 -9.36 8.71 17.21
C ILE A 293 -10.28 9.93 17.40
N SER A 294 -11.32 10.07 16.57
CA SER A 294 -12.30 11.17 16.66
C SER A 294 -13.09 11.15 17.98
N SER A 295 -13.20 9.99 18.62
CA SER A 295 -13.90 9.82 19.90
C SER A 295 -13.03 10.14 21.13
N LEU A 296 -11.70 10.29 20.96
CA LEU A 296 -10.77 10.70 22.01
C LEU A 296 -10.89 12.21 22.32
N LYS A 297 -12.07 12.69 22.69
CA LYS A 297 -12.37 14.14 22.75
C LYS A 297 -11.60 14.92 23.82
N LYS A 298 -11.07 14.26 24.86
CA LYS A 298 -10.40 14.90 26.01
C LYS A 298 -9.22 14.06 26.50
N TYR A 299 -8.15 14.74 26.89
CA TYR A 299 -7.02 14.09 27.54
C TYR A 299 -7.46 13.49 28.87
N SER A 300 -6.92 12.32 29.21
CA SER A 300 -7.38 11.54 30.35
C SER A 300 -6.22 10.90 31.10
N HIS A 301 -6.38 10.75 32.42
CA HIS A 301 -5.46 9.97 33.27
C HIS A 301 -5.73 8.46 33.19
N THR A 302 -6.84 8.05 32.58
CA THR A 302 -7.23 6.65 32.43
C THR A 302 -7.58 6.34 30.97
N LEU A 303 -7.49 5.07 30.59
CA LEU A 303 -7.91 4.63 29.27
C LEU A 303 -9.43 4.68 29.15
N THR A 304 -9.91 5.36 28.11
CA THR A 304 -11.31 5.28 27.69
C THR A 304 -11.54 4.00 26.89
N SER A 305 -12.80 3.58 26.71
CA SER A 305 -13.13 2.42 25.87
C SER A 305 -12.56 2.54 24.44
N ALA A 306 -12.62 3.74 23.86
CA ALA A 306 -12.00 4.03 22.57
C ALA A 306 -10.47 3.94 22.60
N GLY A 307 -9.83 4.40 23.69
CA GLY A 307 -8.40 4.26 23.90
C GLY A 307 -7.95 2.80 24.01
N GLU A 308 -8.71 1.97 24.75
CA GLU A 308 -8.45 0.53 24.85
C GLU A 308 -8.58 -0.18 23.50
N GLU A 309 -9.61 0.16 22.73
CA GLU A 309 -9.82 -0.41 21.41
C GLU A 309 -8.74 0.02 20.41
N LEU A 310 -8.29 1.28 20.49
CA LEU A 310 -7.16 1.77 19.70
C LEU A 310 -5.86 1.04 20.07
N LEU A 311 -5.60 0.82 21.35
CA LEU A 311 -4.44 0.05 21.81
C LEU A 311 -4.49 -1.40 21.34
N ARG A 312 -5.67 -2.02 21.34
CA ARG A 312 -5.86 -3.37 20.77
C ARG A 312 -5.47 -3.37 19.30
N PHE A 313 -5.96 -2.41 18.53
CA PHE A 313 -5.58 -2.25 17.12
C PHE A 313 -4.06 -2.11 16.94
N VAL A 314 -3.39 -1.28 17.75
CA VAL A 314 -1.93 -1.09 17.69
C VAL A 314 -1.20 -2.41 18.00
N ARG A 315 -1.63 -3.15 19.03
CA ARG A 315 -1.00 -4.42 19.43
C ARG A 315 -1.18 -5.52 18.39
N GLU A 316 -2.29 -5.51 17.65
CA GLU A 316 -2.54 -6.46 16.56
C GLU A 316 -1.68 -6.16 15.31
N ARG A 317 -1.18 -4.93 15.16
CA ARG A 317 -0.47 -4.47 13.94
C ARG A 317 1.02 -4.21 14.14
N CYS A 318 1.42 -3.86 15.35
CA CYS A 318 2.82 -3.65 15.69
C CYS A 318 3.41 -4.95 16.22
N ASN A 319 4.34 -5.54 15.46
CA ASN A 319 5.04 -6.76 15.89
C ASN A 319 6.37 -6.47 16.60
N ASP A 320 6.71 -5.20 16.81
CA ASP A 320 8.00 -4.85 17.40
C ASP A 320 7.98 -5.03 18.94
N PRO A 321 8.83 -5.90 19.49
CA PRO A 321 8.79 -6.23 20.92
C PRO A 321 9.16 -5.05 21.82
N VAL A 322 9.94 -4.07 21.33
CA VAL A 322 10.29 -2.88 22.11
C VAL A 322 9.05 -2.00 22.30
N ILE A 323 8.28 -1.80 21.24
CA ILE A 323 7.05 -1.02 21.26
C ILE A 323 5.99 -1.71 22.12
N LEU A 324 5.76 -3.02 21.88
CA LEU A 324 4.79 -3.79 22.64
C LEU A 324 5.15 -3.87 24.13
N GLY A 325 6.43 -4.04 24.45
CA GLY A 325 6.92 -4.03 25.83
C GLY A 325 6.71 -2.69 26.52
N TRP A 326 6.90 -1.57 25.80
CA TRP A 326 6.64 -0.24 26.36
C TRP A 326 5.13 -0.01 26.60
N LEU A 327 4.27 -0.40 25.65
CA LEU A 327 2.80 -0.27 25.74
C LEU A 327 2.13 -1.27 26.69
N ALA A 328 2.89 -2.19 27.30
CA ALA A 328 2.36 -3.13 28.30
C ALA A 328 2.07 -2.45 29.64
N ASP A 329 2.80 -1.37 29.96
CA ASP A 329 2.54 -0.56 31.15
C ASP A 329 1.29 0.32 30.96
N MET A 330 0.43 0.36 31.98
CA MET A 330 -0.85 1.08 31.93
C MET A 330 -0.66 2.59 31.78
N CYS A 331 0.33 3.18 32.46
CA CYS A 331 0.63 4.61 32.37
C CYS A 331 1.14 4.97 30.98
N HIS A 332 2.06 4.15 30.43
CA HIS A 332 2.56 4.32 29.07
C HIS A 332 1.45 4.25 28.03
N ALA A 333 0.52 3.31 28.18
CA ALA A 333 -0.63 3.16 27.31
C ALA A 333 -1.54 4.41 27.34
N VAL A 334 -1.78 5.00 28.51
CA VAL A 334 -2.51 6.26 28.65
C VAL A 334 -1.79 7.41 27.96
N TRP A 335 -0.47 7.56 28.16
CA TRP A 335 0.33 8.61 27.53
C TRP A 335 0.30 8.50 26.01
N PHE A 336 0.41 7.28 25.47
CA PHE A 336 0.29 7.03 24.05
C PHE A 336 -1.06 7.49 23.47
N VAL A 337 -2.17 7.17 24.14
CA VAL A 337 -3.50 7.59 23.67
C VAL A 337 -3.65 9.12 23.71
N ASN A 338 -3.12 9.77 24.75
CA ASN A 338 -3.10 11.25 24.82
C ASN A 338 -2.23 11.86 23.71
N LEU A 339 -1.12 11.22 23.32
CA LEU A 339 -0.30 11.63 22.18
C LEU A 339 -1.05 11.48 20.85
N VAL A 340 -1.79 10.38 20.65
CA VAL A 340 -2.64 10.20 19.46
C VAL A 340 -3.67 11.32 19.37
N GLN A 341 -4.33 11.64 20.49
CA GLN A 341 -5.27 12.76 20.53
C GLN A 341 -4.59 14.10 20.25
N TYR A 342 -3.42 14.34 20.84
CA TYR A 342 -2.63 15.55 20.63
C TYR A 342 -2.30 15.75 19.15
N PHE A 343 -1.79 14.71 18.48
CA PHE A 343 -1.52 14.78 17.04
C PHE A 343 -2.79 14.90 16.22
N HIS A 344 -3.88 14.22 16.57
CA HIS A 344 -5.14 14.32 15.85
C HIS A 344 -5.70 15.75 15.85
N GLN A 345 -5.73 16.40 17.01
CA GLN A 345 -6.22 17.78 17.14
C GLN A 345 -5.34 18.74 16.33
N TYR A 346 -4.02 18.57 16.40
CA TYR A 346 -3.09 19.46 15.71
C TYR A 346 -3.06 19.23 14.19
N LEU A 347 -2.89 17.97 13.76
CA LEU A 347 -2.78 17.62 12.36
C LEU A 347 -4.06 17.83 11.59
N LEU A 348 -5.24 17.49 12.12
CA LEU A 348 -6.47 17.70 11.34
C LEU A 348 -6.64 19.17 10.99
N GLN A 349 -6.44 20.06 11.96
CA GLN A 349 -6.50 21.50 11.70
C GLN A 349 -5.49 21.92 10.63
N LYS A 350 -4.26 21.42 10.70
CA LYS A 350 -3.21 21.78 9.72
C LYS A 350 -3.39 21.13 8.35
N LEU A 351 -3.90 19.91 8.28
CA LEU A 351 -4.15 19.20 7.03
C LEU A 351 -5.36 19.79 6.30
N GLU A 352 -6.38 20.27 7.02
CA GLU A 352 -7.48 21.05 6.43
C GLU A 352 -6.99 22.41 5.91
N GLU A 353 -6.10 23.10 6.66
CA GLU A 353 -5.47 24.35 6.21
C GLU A 353 -4.63 24.16 4.93
N GLU A 354 -3.94 23.03 4.83
CA GLU A 354 -2.97 22.73 3.76
C GLU A 354 -3.52 21.77 2.71
N GLU A 355 -4.82 21.46 2.73
CA GLU A 355 -5.44 20.41 1.93
C GLU A 355 -5.11 20.57 0.45
N GLU A 356 -5.32 21.78 -0.09
CA GLU A 356 -5.04 22.13 -1.49
C GLU A 356 -3.55 22.04 -1.84
N ARG A 357 -2.65 22.27 -0.88
CA ARG A 357 -1.20 22.17 -1.12
C ARG A 357 -0.74 20.72 -1.05
N ILE A 358 -1.26 19.94 -0.10
CA ILE A 358 -0.97 18.52 0.05
C ILE A 358 -1.51 17.74 -1.15
N LYS A 359 -2.69 18.10 -1.66
CA LYS A 359 -3.23 17.61 -2.94
C LYS A 359 -2.26 17.82 -4.11
N LYS A 360 -1.53 18.94 -4.13
CA LYS A 360 -0.54 19.26 -5.20
C LYS A 360 0.79 18.53 -5.03
N ALA A 361 1.17 18.20 -3.80
CA ALA A 361 2.48 17.64 -3.50
C ALA A 361 2.45 16.11 -3.60
N MET A 362 2.97 15.55 -4.69
CA MET A 362 3.18 14.09 -4.83
C MET A 362 4.27 13.52 -3.91
N ARG A 363 4.78 14.32 -2.98
CA ARG A 363 5.92 13.97 -2.12
C ARG A 363 5.43 13.68 -0.71
N PRO A 364 6.16 12.85 0.05
CA PRO A 364 5.90 12.69 1.47
C PRO A 364 5.85 14.05 2.16
N LEU A 365 4.91 14.20 3.09
CA LEU A 365 4.76 15.38 3.91
C LEU A 365 5.95 15.49 4.88
N ASP A 366 6.68 16.60 4.85
CA ASP A 366 7.71 16.84 5.84
C ASP A 366 7.05 17.33 7.15
N ILE A 367 7.15 16.53 8.21
CA ILE A 367 6.69 16.88 9.55
C ILE A 367 7.91 17.14 10.42
N VAL A 368 8.03 18.33 11.00
CA VAL A 368 9.13 18.68 11.90
C VAL A 368 8.63 18.62 13.33
N ILE A 369 9.16 17.69 14.12
CA ILE A 369 8.93 17.63 15.57
C ILE A 369 9.97 18.53 16.25
N ILE A 370 9.50 19.49 17.03
CA ILE A 370 10.34 20.40 17.82
C ILE A 370 10.14 20.05 19.29
N ALA A 371 11.20 19.62 19.97
CA ALA A 371 11.11 19.19 21.36
C ALA A 371 12.45 19.39 22.07
N HIS A 372 12.41 19.41 23.40
CA HIS A 372 13.61 19.15 24.17
C HIS A 372 13.96 17.68 23.99
N GLY A 373 15.24 17.36 24.01
CA GLY A 373 15.68 15.99 23.76
C GLY A 373 16.96 15.63 24.48
N SER A 374 17.09 14.33 24.69
CA SER A 374 18.28 13.68 25.21
C SER A 374 18.40 12.27 24.66
N THR A 375 19.58 11.68 24.79
CA THR A 375 19.81 10.26 24.50
C THR A 375 20.10 9.49 25.78
N MET A 376 19.65 8.23 25.83
CA MET A 376 19.99 7.29 26.90
C MET A 376 21.01 6.24 26.43
N THR A 377 21.60 5.55 27.40
CA THR A 377 22.54 4.43 27.18
C THR A 377 21.87 3.13 26.71
N ARG A 378 20.52 3.09 26.70
CA ARG A 378 19.74 1.96 26.19
C ARG A 378 19.61 2.05 24.67
N PHE A 379 19.69 0.91 23.98
CA PHE A 379 19.57 0.83 22.52
C PHE A 379 18.24 0.21 22.08
N MET A 380 17.81 0.53 20.87
CA MET A 380 16.67 -0.04 20.17
C MET A 380 16.93 -0.16 18.68
N PRO A 381 16.23 -1.02 17.95
CA PRO A 381 16.32 -1.03 16.51
C PRO A 381 15.91 0.30 15.87
N ALA A 382 16.64 0.80 14.86
CA ALA A 382 16.29 2.06 14.17
C ALA A 382 14.89 1.99 13.53
N ARG A 383 14.49 0.81 13.06
CA ARG A 383 13.15 0.54 12.51
C ARG A 383 12.00 0.85 13.48
N CYS A 384 12.25 0.86 14.80
CA CYS A 384 11.22 1.22 15.79
C CYS A 384 10.74 2.67 15.60
N LEU A 385 11.56 3.53 14.99
CA LEU A 385 11.18 4.91 14.67
C LEU A 385 10.21 5.02 13.47
N MET A 386 10.08 3.98 12.66
CA MET A 386 9.14 3.87 11.53
C MET A 386 8.17 2.70 11.76
N PRO A 387 7.34 2.75 12.81
CA PRO A 387 6.57 1.59 13.26
C PRO A 387 5.46 1.18 12.29
N LEU A 388 5.00 2.12 11.45
CA LEU A 388 4.02 1.89 10.39
C LEU A 388 4.49 2.57 9.10
N VAL A 389 3.95 2.09 7.97
CA VAL A 389 4.30 2.54 6.60
C VAL A 389 3.95 4.00 6.29
N THR A 390 3.21 4.67 7.17
CA THR A 390 2.89 6.09 7.07
C THR A 390 4.11 6.99 7.32
N VAL A 391 5.12 6.48 8.02
CA VAL A 391 6.39 7.20 8.22
C VAL A 391 7.43 6.54 7.33
N GLU A 392 7.83 7.26 6.28
CA GLU A 392 8.82 6.79 5.30
C GLU A 392 10.23 6.83 5.89
N ASP A 393 10.52 7.87 6.66
CA ASP A 393 11.83 8.06 7.27
C ASP A 393 11.74 8.96 8.50
N VAL A 394 12.74 8.82 9.37
CA VAL A 394 13.02 9.76 10.46
C VAL A 394 14.41 10.33 10.22
N ILE A 395 14.48 11.66 10.12
CA ILE A 395 15.69 12.41 9.81
C ILE A 395 16.21 13.10 11.06
N LEU A 396 17.42 12.72 11.46
CA LEU A 396 18.14 13.28 12.60
C LEU A 396 19.26 14.20 12.13
N TYR A 397 19.36 15.41 12.68
CA TYR A 397 20.31 16.42 12.20
C TYR A 397 21.56 16.57 13.07
N SER A 398 21.44 16.24 14.35
CA SER A 398 22.52 16.34 15.33
C SER A 398 23.17 14.97 15.51
N PRO A 399 24.51 14.87 15.60
CA PRO A 399 25.21 13.69 16.11
C PRO A 399 24.71 13.26 17.50
N TRP A 400 25.02 12.01 17.89
CA TRP A 400 24.88 11.61 19.29
C TRP A 400 25.82 12.42 20.17
N ASN A 401 25.38 12.72 21.40
CA ASN A 401 26.09 13.54 22.37
C ASN A 401 26.30 14.99 21.92
N CYS A 402 25.34 15.54 21.16
CA CYS A 402 25.44 16.88 20.61
C CYS A 402 24.17 17.69 20.88
N VAL A 403 24.33 18.87 21.47
CA VAL A 403 23.26 19.87 21.62
C VAL A 403 23.16 20.73 20.36
N ILE A 404 21.97 21.24 20.05
CA ILE A 404 21.77 22.15 18.91
C ILE A 404 21.40 23.53 19.42
N ASP A 405 21.78 24.57 18.68
CA ASP A 405 21.34 25.93 18.95
C ASP A 405 20.07 26.31 18.17
N ALA A 406 19.60 27.53 18.40
CA ALA A 406 18.45 28.10 17.71
C ALA A 406 18.59 28.19 16.18
N ASN A 407 19.81 28.37 15.69
CA ASN A 407 20.11 28.52 14.26
C ASN A 407 19.90 27.21 13.53
N VAL A 408 20.43 26.13 14.11
CA VAL A 408 20.19 24.77 13.62
C VAL A 408 18.71 24.45 13.71
N ALA A 409 18.08 24.65 14.86
CA ALA A 409 16.67 24.30 15.04
C ALA A 409 15.79 25.04 14.02
N TYR A 410 16.10 26.31 13.76
CA TYR A 410 15.40 27.11 12.75
C TYR A 410 15.64 26.57 11.35
N GLY A 411 16.88 26.26 10.99
CA GLY A 411 17.21 25.68 9.69
C GLY A 411 16.57 24.31 9.46
N ILE A 412 16.38 23.49 10.50
CA ILE A 412 15.63 22.23 10.43
C ILE A 412 14.15 22.51 10.18
N ALA A 413 13.56 23.42 10.98
CA ALA A 413 12.16 23.79 10.88
C ALA A 413 11.82 24.33 9.48
N THR A 414 12.68 25.18 8.91
CA THR A 414 12.48 25.76 7.58
C THR A 414 12.91 24.87 6.43
N GLY A 415 13.69 23.80 6.72
CA GLY A 415 14.34 22.99 5.70
C GLY A 415 15.49 23.70 5.00
N SER A 416 16.01 24.81 5.55
CA SER A 416 17.12 25.56 4.96
C SER A 416 18.49 25.02 5.34
N ILE A 417 18.60 24.18 6.39
CA ILE A 417 19.90 23.64 6.84
C ILE A 417 20.41 22.56 5.88
N GLN A 418 21.63 22.76 5.37
CA GLN A 418 22.37 21.77 4.59
C GLN A 418 23.49 21.13 5.42
N PRO A 419 24.03 19.96 5.03
CA PRO A 419 25.14 19.33 5.72
C PRO A 419 26.36 20.24 5.93
N GLN A 420 26.73 21.04 4.92
CA GLN A 420 27.86 21.98 4.97
C GLN A 420 27.62 23.20 5.85
N ASP A 421 26.38 23.49 6.22
CA ASP A 421 26.06 24.65 7.06
C ASP A 421 26.34 24.36 8.54
N ARG A 422 26.67 23.12 8.91
CA ARG A 422 26.82 22.66 10.30
C ARG A 422 28.21 23.00 10.81
N VAL A 423 28.25 23.72 11.91
CA VAL A 423 29.49 24.07 12.62
C VAL A 423 29.44 23.41 13.99
N PHE A 424 30.56 22.83 14.43
CA PHE A 424 30.66 22.18 15.73
C PHE A 424 31.64 22.95 16.61
N SER A 425 31.22 23.25 17.83
CA SER A 425 32.03 23.95 18.84
C SER A 425 31.82 23.34 20.22
N ASN A 426 32.65 23.74 21.18
CA ASN A 426 32.40 23.43 22.58
C ASN A 426 31.25 24.31 23.11
N ALA A 427 30.29 23.71 23.81
CA ALA A 427 29.13 24.38 24.40
C ALA A 427 29.49 25.19 25.66
N VAL A 428 30.56 24.79 26.37
CA VAL A 428 31.03 25.42 27.60
C VAL A 428 32.09 26.48 27.29
N THR A 429 33.03 26.18 26.39
CA THR A 429 34.12 27.07 25.99
C THR A 429 34.17 27.27 24.48
N PRO A 430 33.24 28.06 23.88
CA PRO A 430 33.13 28.20 22.43
C PRO A 430 34.41 28.64 21.69
N ASN A 431 35.34 29.26 22.40
CA ASN A 431 36.61 29.79 21.88
C ASN A 431 37.79 28.80 21.97
N GLU A 432 37.61 27.62 22.56
CA GLU A 432 38.67 26.60 22.71
C GLU A 432 38.69 25.59 21.55
N ALA A 433 39.83 24.89 21.41
CA ALA A 433 40.36 24.15 20.26
C ALA A 433 39.39 23.39 19.30
N PRO A 434 39.77 23.23 18.01
CA PRO A 434 38.87 22.96 16.87
C PRO A 434 38.42 21.49 16.68
N PHE A 435 38.44 20.65 17.72
CA PHE A 435 38.26 19.19 17.58
C PHE A 435 36.88 18.66 18.03
N HIS A 436 35.82 19.46 17.91
CA HIS A 436 34.45 19.05 18.27
C HIS A 436 33.65 18.43 17.11
N PHE A 437 34.24 18.32 15.92
CA PHE A 437 33.59 17.68 14.77
C PHE A 437 33.50 16.16 14.94
N PRO A 438 32.41 15.52 14.45
CA PRO A 438 32.31 14.07 14.44
C PRO A 438 33.41 13.48 13.54
N ARG A 439 34.19 12.54 14.08
CA ARG A 439 35.35 11.95 13.39
C ARG A 439 34.97 11.12 12.18
N ILE A 440 33.76 10.53 12.20
CA ILE A 440 33.20 9.70 11.14
C ILE A 440 31.76 10.14 10.91
N LEU A 441 31.44 10.46 9.65
CA LEU A 441 30.08 10.77 9.19
C LEU A 441 29.73 9.77 8.09
N PRO A 442 29.09 8.63 8.42
CA PRO A 442 28.68 7.65 7.43
C PRO A 442 27.78 8.28 6.36
N GLN A 443 27.80 7.76 5.13
CA GLN A 443 26.84 8.18 4.11
C GLN A 443 25.42 7.87 4.59
N HIS A 444 24.49 8.80 4.40
CA HIS A 444 23.09 8.69 4.87
C HIS A 444 22.91 8.53 6.39
N TRP A 445 23.90 8.89 7.20
CA TRP A 445 23.84 8.77 8.66
C TRP A 445 22.56 9.34 9.26
N ASN A 446 22.08 10.48 8.75
CA ASN A 446 20.88 11.16 9.23
C ASN A 446 19.56 10.44 8.95
N SER A 447 19.53 9.43 8.07
CA SER A 447 18.32 8.70 7.66
C SER A 447 18.19 7.40 8.44
N MET A 448 17.12 7.26 9.23
CA MET A 448 16.88 6.05 10.01
C MET A 448 16.42 4.87 9.14
N SER A 449 15.80 5.14 7.99
CA SER A 449 15.45 4.12 6.99
C SER A 449 16.66 3.57 6.25
N SER A 450 17.72 4.38 6.09
CA SER A 450 18.95 4.02 5.39
C SER A 450 20.11 3.69 6.32
N SER A 451 19.86 3.63 7.64
CA SER A 451 20.90 3.35 8.62
C SER A 451 21.50 1.95 8.38
N PRO A 452 22.82 1.83 8.14
CA PRO A 452 23.45 0.54 7.88
C PRO A 452 23.51 -0.35 9.14
N TYR A 453 23.22 0.23 10.31
CA TYR A 453 23.28 -0.48 11.57
C TYR A 453 21.89 -0.65 12.20
N PRO A 454 21.61 -1.82 12.79
CA PRO A 454 20.26 -2.17 13.18
C PRO A 454 19.79 -1.39 14.42
N GLU A 455 20.68 -0.91 15.28
CA GLU A 455 20.33 -0.29 16.56
C GLU A 455 20.81 1.16 16.69
N ILE A 456 20.13 1.93 17.54
CA ILE A 456 20.40 3.33 17.91
C ILE A 456 20.09 3.53 19.39
N PRO A 457 20.69 4.53 20.08
CA PRO A 457 20.29 4.89 21.43
C PRO A 457 18.82 5.34 21.48
N TRP A 458 18.20 5.15 22.64
CA TRP A 458 16.88 5.70 22.92
C TRP A 458 16.97 7.23 22.91
N ILE A 459 16.15 7.85 22.07
CA ILE A 459 15.95 9.30 22.06
C ILE A 459 14.74 9.58 22.93
N ILE A 460 14.93 10.33 24.01
CA ILE A 460 13.86 10.77 24.90
C ILE A 460 13.52 12.20 24.54
N LEU A 461 12.24 12.47 24.33
CA LEU A 461 11.73 13.80 24.09
C LEU A 461 11.01 14.31 25.32
N HIS A 462 11.34 15.53 25.72
CA HIS A 462 10.71 16.22 26.84
C HIS A 462 9.79 17.31 26.29
N PRO A 463 8.56 17.43 26.80
CA PRO A 463 7.65 18.46 26.33
C PRO A 463 8.06 19.82 26.90
N VAL A 464 7.82 20.86 26.12
CA VAL A 464 7.89 22.24 26.61
C VAL A 464 6.73 22.46 27.59
N LYS A 465 7.05 22.91 28.80
CA LYS A 465 6.10 23.12 29.90
C LYS A 465 5.59 24.57 29.96
N PRO A 466 4.39 24.82 30.53
CA PRO A 466 3.81 26.16 30.64
C PRO A 466 4.67 27.21 31.37
N ARG A 467 5.60 26.75 32.21
CA ARG A 467 6.54 27.60 32.96
C ARG A 467 7.70 28.11 32.10
N GLU A 468 7.96 27.47 30.97
CA GLU A 468 9.04 27.87 30.07
C GLU A 468 8.60 29.07 29.21
N PRO A 469 9.44 30.10 29.04
CA PRO A 469 9.08 31.28 28.26
C PRO A 469 8.69 30.94 26.81
N VAL A 470 9.33 29.93 26.21
CA VAL A 470 9.03 29.48 24.84
C VAL A 470 7.62 28.89 24.69
N TRP A 471 7.04 28.33 25.75
CA TRP A 471 5.72 27.70 25.70
C TRP A 471 4.64 28.66 25.20
N ARG A 472 4.61 29.89 25.75
CA ARG A 472 3.63 30.91 25.36
C ARG A 472 3.77 31.27 23.88
N ILE A 473 5.01 31.31 23.39
CA ILE A 473 5.29 31.61 21.98
C ILE A 473 4.77 30.47 21.10
N PHE A 474 5.00 29.20 21.48
CA PHE A 474 4.45 28.07 20.72
C PHE A 474 2.92 28.02 20.75
N VAL A 475 2.27 28.23 21.90
CA VAL A 475 0.80 28.29 21.98
C VAL A 475 0.25 29.40 21.06
N GLU A 476 0.87 30.59 21.07
CA GLU A 476 0.48 31.69 20.19
C GLU A 476 0.67 31.32 18.71
N LEU A 477 1.81 30.73 18.35
CA LEU A 477 2.13 30.31 16.99
C LEU A 477 1.16 29.24 16.49
N MET A 478 0.82 28.26 17.32
CA MET A 478 -0.10 27.19 17.00
C MET A 478 -1.55 27.67 16.84
N SER A 479 -1.95 28.70 17.60
CA SER A 479 -3.30 29.27 17.54
C SER A 479 -3.56 30.11 16.29
N ARG A 480 -2.51 30.53 15.57
CA ARG A 480 -2.63 31.40 14.39
C ARG A 480 -2.68 30.57 13.10
N ARG A 481 -3.73 30.77 12.29
CA ARG A 481 -3.84 30.17 10.94
C ARG A 481 -2.82 30.78 9.98
N GLY A 482 -2.11 29.96 9.21
CA GLY A 482 -1.26 30.38 8.08
C GLY A 482 -0.01 31.20 8.40
N VAL A 483 0.30 31.47 9.68
CA VAL A 483 1.30 32.47 10.05
C VAL A 483 2.74 31.96 9.99
N PHE A 484 3.00 30.64 10.11
CA PHE A 484 4.35 30.08 9.98
C PHE A 484 4.37 28.62 9.50
N GLN A 485 4.20 28.43 8.20
CA GLN A 485 4.53 27.16 7.55
C GLN A 485 5.62 27.42 6.51
N PRO A 486 6.89 27.07 6.79
CA PRO A 486 7.91 27.08 5.75
C PRO A 486 7.44 26.18 4.61
N ALA A 487 7.66 26.61 3.37
CA ALA A 487 7.09 25.97 2.19
C ALA A 487 7.34 24.45 2.22
N ASN A 488 6.25 23.69 2.35
CA ASN A 488 6.22 22.23 2.39
C ASN A 488 6.50 21.49 3.70
N ARG A 489 6.45 22.17 4.86
CA ARG A 489 6.66 21.52 6.17
C ARG A 489 5.56 21.84 7.18
N ILE A 490 5.15 20.84 7.97
CA ILE A 490 4.28 21.03 9.15
C ILE A 490 5.14 20.98 10.40
N LEU A 491 5.15 22.07 11.18
CA LEU A 491 5.86 22.15 12.45
C LEU A 491 4.95 21.69 13.58
N ILE A 492 5.39 20.73 14.39
CA ILE A 492 4.67 20.21 15.56
C ILE A 492 5.57 20.32 16.79
N PRO A 493 5.38 21.35 17.65
CA PRO A 493 6.16 21.47 18.87
C PRO A 493 5.59 20.56 19.96
N TYR A 494 6.38 19.62 20.50
CA TYR A 494 5.94 18.79 21.61
C TYR A 494 5.83 19.63 22.89
N ILE A 495 4.61 20.03 23.22
CA ILE A 495 4.32 20.89 24.37
C ILE A 495 3.18 20.32 25.20
N VAL A 496 3.11 20.69 26.47
CA VAL A 496 1.91 20.45 27.29
C VAL A 496 0.80 21.39 26.80
N PRO A 497 -0.37 20.89 26.37
CA PRO A 497 -1.45 21.78 25.90
C PRO A 497 -1.98 22.70 27.00
N ASP A 498 -2.52 23.86 26.60
CA ASP A 498 -3.07 24.83 27.56
C ASP A 498 -4.21 24.24 28.39
N GLY A 499 -4.19 24.51 29.70
CA GLY A 499 -5.16 23.97 30.66
C GLY A 499 -5.07 22.47 30.94
N VAL A 500 -4.02 21.77 30.49
CA VAL A 500 -3.85 20.32 30.69
C VAL A 500 -2.81 20.04 31.78
N ASP A 501 -3.04 19.00 32.59
CA ASP A 501 -2.07 18.53 33.59
C ASP A 501 -0.78 18.07 32.91
N GLU A 502 0.36 18.64 33.33
CA GLU A 502 1.70 18.27 32.86
C GLU A 502 1.99 16.78 33.00
N LYS A 503 1.38 16.08 33.97
CA LYS A 503 1.55 14.62 34.16
C LYS A 503 1.01 13.77 33.01
N LEU A 504 0.10 14.33 32.19
CA LEU A 504 -0.45 13.63 31.02
C LEU A 504 0.51 13.66 29.82
N PHE A 505 1.52 14.53 29.86
CA PHE A 505 2.54 14.72 28.84
C PHE A 505 3.92 14.63 29.49
N PRO A 506 4.39 13.43 29.86
CA PRO A 506 5.73 13.26 30.40
C PRO A 506 6.79 13.21 29.29
N SER A 507 8.04 13.06 29.70
CA SER A 507 9.12 12.66 28.80
C SER A 507 8.82 11.28 28.22
N VAL A 508 8.94 11.12 26.91
CA VAL A 508 8.61 9.86 26.23
C VAL A 508 9.65 9.53 25.15
N PRO A 509 9.87 8.24 24.83
CA PRO A 509 10.73 7.88 23.72
C PRO A 509 10.21 8.38 22.37
N LEU A 510 11.10 8.77 21.47
CA LEU A 510 10.76 9.26 20.12
C LEU A 510 9.88 8.26 19.36
N PHE A 511 10.14 6.95 19.48
CA PHE A 511 9.34 5.93 18.80
C PHE A 511 7.86 5.96 19.20
N VAL A 512 7.53 6.44 20.40
CA VAL A 512 6.15 6.58 20.87
C VAL A 512 5.47 7.75 20.15
N LEU A 513 6.18 8.88 19.98
CA LEU A 513 5.67 9.99 19.17
C LEU A 513 5.48 9.57 17.72
N THR A 514 6.45 8.90 17.12
CA THR A 514 6.34 8.47 15.72
C THR A 514 5.25 7.42 15.53
N LEU A 515 5.02 6.54 16.51
CA LEU A 515 3.88 5.60 16.51
C LEU A 515 2.55 6.33 16.60
N ALA A 516 2.39 7.25 17.55
CA ALA A 516 1.15 8.00 17.72
C ALA A 516 0.83 8.82 16.46
N LEU A 517 1.84 9.49 15.90
CA LEU A 517 1.74 10.22 14.66
C LEU A 517 1.36 9.31 13.48
N SER A 518 1.99 8.14 13.38
CA SER A 518 1.69 7.14 12.34
C SER A 518 0.22 6.69 12.38
N ILE A 519 -0.31 6.47 13.58
CA ILE A 519 -1.71 6.07 13.77
C ILE A 519 -2.69 7.17 13.34
N VAL A 520 -2.34 8.45 13.55
CA VAL A 520 -3.15 9.58 13.08
C VAL A 520 -3.07 9.74 11.55
N LEU A 521 -1.89 9.55 10.96
CA LEU A 521 -1.68 9.66 9.51
C LEU A 521 -2.31 8.51 8.73
N TRP A 522 -2.41 7.32 9.32
CA TRP A 522 -2.90 6.12 8.66
C TRP A 522 -4.32 6.23 8.06
N PRO A 523 -5.36 6.64 8.81
CA PRO A 523 -6.70 6.82 8.25
C PRO A 523 -6.77 7.98 7.26
N LEU A 524 -5.81 8.90 7.30
CA LEU A 524 -5.66 10.01 6.36
C LEU A 524 -4.87 9.58 5.12
N GLN A 525 -4.30 8.37 5.16
CA GLN A 525 -3.38 7.78 4.19
C GLN A 525 -2.17 8.66 3.84
N VAL A 526 -1.82 9.64 4.67
CA VAL A 526 -0.70 10.54 4.41
C VAL A 526 0.63 9.83 4.72
N ARG A 527 1.58 9.88 3.78
CA ARG A 527 2.97 9.51 4.04
C ARG A 527 3.75 10.73 4.50
N ALA A 528 4.63 10.54 5.48
CA ALA A 528 5.44 11.60 6.03
C ALA A 528 6.92 11.22 6.19
N LYS A 529 7.78 12.23 6.09
CA LYS A 529 9.15 12.21 6.62
C LYS A 529 9.17 13.04 7.89
N ILE A 530 9.67 12.44 8.96
CA ILE A 530 9.73 13.11 10.26
C ILE A 530 11.12 13.70 10.42
N HIS A 531 11.21 15.01 10.59
CA HIS A 531 12.43 15.71 10.92
C HIS A 531 12.44 16.01 12.41
N LEU A 532 13.53 15.69 13.11
CA LEU A 532 13.67 15.99 14.53
C LEU A 532 14.55 17.23 14.74
N ALA A 533 13.97 18.25 15.38
CA ALA A 533 14.70 19.38 15.95
C ALA A 533 14.69 19.24 17.49
N ALA A 534 15.75 18.61 18.02
CA ALA A 534 15.96 18.42 19.44
C ALA A 534 17.47 18.29 19.74
N CYS A 535 17.86 18.60 20.98
CA CYS A 535 19.18 18.24 21.48
C CYS A 535 19.29 16.71 21.59
N LEU A 536 20.48 16.17 21.35
CA LEU A 536 20.79 14.74 21.47
C LEU A 536 22.01 14.53 22.39
N GLY A 537 22.12 15.35 23.43
CA GLY A 537 23.09 15.18 24.50
C GLY A 537 22.73 14.00 25.41
N PHE A 538 23.71 13.44 26.13
CA PHE A 538 23.42 12.44 27.16
C PHE A 538 22.75 13.07 28.37
N ASP A 539 21.73 12.37 28.87
CA ASP A 539 21.12 12.70 30.15
C ASP A 539 22.13 12.47 31.30
N ASP A 540 22.32 13.45 32.17
CA ASP A 540 23.35 13.43 33.22
C ASP A 540 23.11 12.31 34.25
N GLU A 541 21.86 11.91 34.48
CA GLU A 541 21.54 10.76 35.34
C GLU A 541 22.14 9.45 34.81
N SER A 542 22.33 9.34 33.49
CA SER A 542 22.92 8.16 32.85
C SER A 542 24.45 8.10 32.97
N ARG A 543 25.12 9.26 33.18
CA ARG A 543 26.58 9.35 33.38
C ARG A 543 27.04 8.76 34.72
N CYS A 544 26.16 8.75 35.74
CA CYS A 544 26.49 8.21 37.06
C CYS A 544 26.57 6.67 37.11
N SER A 545 26.04 5.97 36.10
CA SER A 545 26.27 4.53 35.96
C SER A 545 27.61 4.29 35.26
N LYS A 546 28.58 3.70 35.97
CA LYS A 546 29.93 3.36 35.45
C LYS A 546 29.97 2.41 34.24
N THR A 547 28.83 2.06 33.67
CA THR A 547 28.74 1.35 32.39
C THR A 547 29.15 2.31 31.30
N GLN A 548 30.44 2.30 30.99
CA GLN A 548 31.00 2.87 29.77
C GLN A 548 30.12 2.40 28.61
N MET A 549 29.29 3.31 28.13
CA MET A 549 28.53 3.11 26.91
C MET A 549 29.52 2.61 25.87
N ASP A 550 29.15 1.60 25.09
CA ASP A 550 30.04 1.10 24.06
C ASP A 550 30.15 2.18 22.98
N ILE A 551 31.04 3.14 23.20
CA ILE A 551 31.31 4.27 22.32
C ILE A 551 31.64 3.72 20.93
N THR A 552 32.27 2.55 20.85
CA THR A 552 32.51 1.81 19.62
C THR A 552 31.20 1.55 18.86
N ARG A 553 30.15 1.11 19.55
CA ARG A 553 28.83 0.84 18.96
C ARG A 553 28.18 2.12 18.42
N CYS A 554 28.29 3.23 19.14
CA CYS A 554 27.73 4.51 18.69
C CYS A 554 28.51 5.16 17.54
N VAL A 555 29.85 5.07 17.58
CA VAL A 555 30.73 5.56 16.51
C VAL A 555 30.54 4.76 15.23
N MET A 556 30.24 3.47 15.33
CA MET A 556 29.90 2.65 14.17
C MET A 556 28.53 3.05 13.62
N GLN A 557 27.50 3.19 14.46
CA GLN A 557 26.10 3.36 14.05
C GLN A 557 25.76 4.70 13.36
N TYR A 558 26.36 5.79 13.83
CA TYR A 558 25.98 7.17 13.49
C TYR A 558 27.17 8.10 13.78
N ALA A 559 26.99 9.41 13.61
CA ALA A 559 27.99 10.38 14.06
C ALA A 559 27.96 10.53 15.59
N TYR A 560 29.09 10.35 16.26
CA TYR A 560 29.25 10.60 17.71
C TYR A 560 30.20 11.77 17.94
N THR A 561 29.85 12.67 18.86
CA THR A 561 30.70 13.80 19.25
C THR A 561 31.26 13.65 20.66
N VAL A 562 32.39 14.32 20.90
CA VAL A 562 32.93 14.46 22.26
C VAL A 562 31.94 15.22 23.15
N ASP A 563 32.14 15.11 24.46
CA ASP A 563 31.30 15.76 25.45
C ASP A 563 31.27 17.29 25.24
N HIS A 564 30.11 17.86 25.58
CA HIS A 564 29.83 19.29 25.44
C HIS A 564 29.95 19.81 24.00
N THR A 565 29.80 18.98 22.98
CA THR A 565 29.69 19.49 21.60
C THR A 565 28.34 20.15 21.36
N MET A 566 28.38 21.39 20.86
CA MET A 566 27.24 22.11 20.30
C MET A 566 27.36 22.15 18.78
N MET A 567 26.25 21.89 18.09
CA MET A 567 26.10 22.14 16.67
C MET A 567 25.35 23.46 16.47
N SER A 568 25.97 24.35 15.69
CA SER A 568 25.43 25.61 15.23
C SER A 568 25.33 25.61 13.70
N SER A 569 24.82 26.71 13.12
CA SER A 569 24.78 26.91 11.68
C SER A 569 25.36 28.25 11.26
N THR A 570 26.14 28.26 10.17
CA THR A 570 26.66 29.50 9.57
C THR A 570 25.57 30.35 8.91
N ASN A 571 24.42 29.76 8.58
CA ASN A 571 23.29 30.46 8.00
C ASN A 571 22.41 31.06 9.11
N VAL A 572 22.57 32.35 9.41
CA VAL A 572 21.69 33.06 10.34
C VAL A 572 21.40 34.48 9.87
N THR A 573 20.12 34.80 9.65
CA THR A 573 19.37 35.83 10.39
C THR A 573 18.06 36.18 9.68
N VAL A 574 16.96 35.66 10.20
CA VAL A 574 15.67 36.36 10.11
C VAL A 574 15.11 36.36 11.53
N ASP A 575 15.13 37.51 12.21
CA ASP A 575 14.47 37.67 13.50
C ASP A 575 12.95 37.65 13.29
N ASN A 576 12.39 36.44 13.28
CA ASN A 576 10.96 36.22 13.28
C ASN A 576 10.51 35.54 14.58
N LYS A 577 9.20 35.43 14.77
CA LYS A 577 8.63 34.85 15.99
C LYS A 577 9.07 33.40 16.23
N LEU A 578 9.24 32.62 15.16
CA LEU A 578 9.71 31.23 15.25
C LEU A 578 11.16 31.17 15.73
N PHE A 579 12.06 31.97 15.16
CA PHE A 579 13.45 32.04 15.61
C PHE A 579 13.54 32.48 17.08
N ARG A 580 12.74 33.45 17.52
CA ARG A 580 12.67 33.85 18.94
C ARG A 580 12.17 32.73 19.85
N ALA A 581 11.18 31.94 19.40
CA ALA A 581 10.74 30.75 20.12
C ALA A 581 11.90 29.75 20.28
N LEU A 582 12.55 29.40 19.17
CA LEU A 582 13.65 28.45 19.15
C LEU A 582 14.85 28.94 19.95
N ARG A 583 15.16 30.24 19.92
CA ARG A 583 16.19 30.86 20.75
C ARG A 583 15.87 30.79 22.24
N SER A 584 14.61 30.93 22.62
CA SER A 584 14.20 30.74 24.01
C SER A 584 14.29 29.28 24.47
N MET A 585 14.34 28.33 23.54
CA MET A 585 14.36 26.90 23.83
C MET A 585 15.75 26.27 23.77
N PHE A 586 16.56 26.70 22.79
CA PHE A 586 17.86 26.12 22.42
C PHE A 586 19.03 27.10 22.61
N GLY A 587 18.79 28.30 23.14
CA GLY A 587 19.78 29.38 23.22
C GLY A 587 20.15 29.79 24.63
#